data_AF-A0A0M1JFH0-F1
#
_entry.id   AF-A0A0M1JFH0-F1
#
_cell.length_a   1.000
_cell.length_b   1.000
_cell.length_c   1.000
_cell.angle_alpha   90.00
_cell.angle_beta   90.00
_cell.angle_gamma   90.00
#
_symmetry.space_group_name_H-M   'P 1'
#
loop_
_entity.id
_entity.type
_entity.pdbx_description
1 polymer ?
#
loop_
_entity_poly.entity_id
_entity_poly.type
_entity_poly.pdbx_seq_one_letter_code
_entity_poly.pdbx_strand_id
1 'polypeptide(L)'
;IFWQKKTKDISIAEIICAVDEWVEFTRCAGRENCQSGQRCLNHSLWNALSSEIFDFLDHISLAHLVERGTQNQNQHLSYSGSQMTSSNMAA
;
A
#
# COMPACT_ATOMS: atom_id res chain seq x y z
N ILE A 1 -5.64 17.95 4.06
CA ILE A 1 -6.21 16.95 4.98
C ILE A 1 -5.17 16.42 5.97
N PHE A 2 -3.91 16.22 5.58
CA PHE A 2 -2.88 15.61 6.45
C PHE A 2 -1.98 16.56 7.26
N TRP A 3 -2.01 17.87 6.98
CA TRP A 3 -1.02 18.85 7.44
C TRP A 3 -0.87 19.02 8.97
N GLN A 4 -1.76 18.47 9.79
CA GLN A 4 -1.70 18.54 11.26
C GLN A 4 -1.54 17.18 11.96
N LYS A 5 -1.48 16.08 11.21
CA LYS A 5 -1.33 14.72 11.78
C LYS A 5 0.15 14.34 11.89
N LYS A 6 0.53 13.58 12.93
CA LYS A 6 1.86 12.97 12.98
C LYS A 6 1.93 11.83 11.97
N THR A 7 3.10 11.55 11.42
CA THR A 7 3.30 10.48 10.42
C THR A 7 2.92 9.08 10.92
N LYS A 8 2.97 8.85 12.23
CA LYS A 8 2.49 7.61 12.87
C LYS A 8 0.97 7.47 12.92
N ASP A 9 0.24 8.58 12.77
CA ASP A 9 -1.22 8.65 12.87
C ASP A 9 -1.87 8.76 11.47
N ILE A 10 -1.08 8.72 10.40
CA ILE A 10 -1.55 8.74 9.00
C ILE A 10 -1.41 7.33 8.45
N SER A 11 -2.53 6.67 8.11
CA SER A 11 -2.48 5.35 7.49
C SER A 11 -2.24 5.43 5.99
N ILE A 12 -1.72 4.35 5.40
CA ILE A 12 -1.55 4.27 3.94
C ILE A 12 -2.92 4.23 3.25
N ALA A 13 -3.91 3.59 3.85
CA ALA A 13 -5.29 3.61 3.37
C ALA A 13 -5.84 5.05 3.25
N GLU A 14 -5.64 5.90 4.27
CA GLU A 14 -6.03 7.31 4.22
C GLU A 14 -5.37 8.07 3.06
N ILE A 15 -4.07 7.83 2.81
CA ILE A 15 -3.34 8.48 1.71
C ILE A 15 -3.91 8.05 0.36
N ILE A 16 -4.16 6.75 0.16
CA ILE A 16 -4.73 6.20 -1.08
C ILE A 16 -6.13 6.78 -1.33
N CYS A 17 -6.99 6.80 -0.30
CA CYS A 17 -8.32 7.37 -0.40
C CYS A 17 -8.31 8.87 -0.75
N ALA A 18 -7.32 9.62 -0.26
CA ALA A 18 -7.21 11.05 -0.53
C ALA A 18 -6.73 11.39 -1.94
N VAL A 19 -6.10 10.45 -2.64
CA VAL A 19 -5.60 10.65 -4.01
C VAL A 19 -6.63 10.22 -5.06
N ASP A 20 -7.35 9.12 -4.82
CA ASP A 20 -8.04 8.40 -5.90
C ASP A 20 -9.56 8.19 -5.71
N GLU A 21 -10.21 8.87 -4.74
CA GLU A 21 -11.61 8.61 -4.35
C GLU A 21 -11.91 7.11 -4.33
N TRP A 22 -11.37 6.39 -3.34
CA TRP A 22 -11.41 4.92 -3.16
C TRP A 22 -12.04 4.16 -4.34
N VAL A 23 -11.18 3.67 -5.24
CA VAL A 23 -11.59 2.90 -6.42
C VAL A 23 -12.46 1.73 -5.98
N GLU A 24 -13.76 1.91 -6.11
CA GLU A 24 -14.72 0.84 -6.03
C GLU A 24 -14.46 -0.09 -7.22
N PHE A 25 -13.72 -1.17 -6.98
CA PHE A 25 -13.37 -2.17 -8.00
C PHE A 25 -14.58 -2.97 -8.52
N THR A 26 -15.81 -2.55 -8.20
CA THR A 26 -17.04 -3.19 -8.65
C THR A 26 -17.79 -2.30 -9.62
N ARG A 27 -18.30 -2.90 -10.69
CA ARG A 27 -19.11 -2.23 -11.73
C ARG A 27 -20.43 -1.61 -11.20
N CYS A 28 -20.75 -1.82 -9.91
CA CYS A 28 -21.93 -1.26 -9.24
C CYS A 28 -21.68 -0.03 -8.37
N ALA A 29 -20.42 0.39 -8.15
CA ALA A 29 -20.11 1.56 -7.31
C ALA A 29 -20.90 1.58 -5.98
N GLY A 30 -20.97 0.42 -5.31
CA GLY A 30 -21.54 0.29 -3.96
C GLY A 30 -23.07 0.29 -3.91
N ARG A 31 -23.75 0.52 -5.04
CA ARG A 31 -25.21 0.69 -5.09
C ARG A 31 -26.03 -0.60 -5.03
N GLU A 32 -25.36 -1.75 -4.82
CA GLU A 32 -25.95 -3.10 -4.84
C GLU A 32 -26.83 -3.44 -6.07
N ASN A 33 -26.78 -2.63 -7.13
CA ASN A 33 -27.70 -2.67 -8.27
C ASN A 33 -27.22 -3.58 -9.43
N CYS A 34 -26.39 -4.58 -9.13
CA CYS A 34 -25.91 -5.51 -10.15
C CYS A 34 -27.05 -6.38 -10.72
N GLN A 35 -26.88 -6.86 -11.97
CA GLN A 35 -27.83 -7.70 -12.74
C GLN A 35 -29.31 -7.55 -12.36
N SER A 36 -29.98 -6.53 -12.91
CA SER A 36 -31.43 -6.35 -12.75
C SER A 36 -31.88 -6.14 -11.28
N GLY A 37 -31.02 -5.59 -10.42
CA GLY A 37 -31.35 -5.27 -9.03
C GLY A 37 -31.10 -6.39 -8.02
N GLN A 38 -30.27 -7.38 -8.35
CA GLN A 38 -29.90 -8.51 -7.49
C GLN A 38 -28.38 -8.51 -7.25
N ARG A 39 -27.93 -8.70 -6.00
CA ARG A 39 -26.50 -8.79 -5.68
C ARG A 39 -25.82 -9.88 -6.52
N CYS A 40 -24.80 -9.51 -7.29
CA CYS A 40 -23.98 -10.48 -8.02
C CYS A 40 -23.12 -11.31 -7.05
N LEU A 41 -22.94 -12.61 -7.33
CA LEU A 41 -22.03 -13.48 -6.58
C LEU A 41 -20.61 -12.90 -6.46
N ASN A 42 -20.11 -12.28 -7.54
CA ASN A 42 -18.81 -11.61 -7.57
C ASN A 42 -18.75 -10.34 -6.70
N HIS A 43 -19.87 -9.67 -6.41
CA HIS A 43 -19.88 -8.45 -5.58
C HIS A 43 -19.44 -8.77 -4.15
N SER A 44 -20.01 -9.83 -3.56
CA SER A 44 -19.65 -10.23 -2.19
C SER A 44 -18.18 -10.64 -2.07
N LEU A 45 -17.64 -11.34 -3.08
CA LEU A 45 -16.24 -11.75 -3.09
C LEU A 45 -15.29 -10.56 -3.23
N TRP A 46 -15.51 -9.70 -4.22
CA TRP A 46 -14.67 -8.53 -4.43
C TRP A 46 -14.77 -7.53 -3.27
N ASN A 47 -15.95 -7.33 -2.69
CA ASN A 47 -16.10 -6.48 -1.51
C ASN A 47 -15.33 -7.05 -0.31
N ALA A 48 -15.44 -8.35 -0.05
CA ALA A 48 -14.72 -8.98 1.05
C ALA A 48 -13.20 -8.82 0.86
N LEU A 49 -12.69 -9.09 -0.34
CA LEU A 49 -11.28 -8.92 -0.67
C LEU A 49 -10.82 -7.45 -0.57
N SER A 50 -11.61 -6.51 -1.10
CA SER A 50 -11.32 -5.08 -1.01
C SER A 50 -11.31 -4.60 0.44
N SER A 51 -12.19 -5.12 1.29
CA SER A 51 -12.19 -4.85 2.73
C SER A 51 -10.92 -5.39 3.40
N GLU A 52 -10.53 -6.64 3.12
CA GLU A 52 -9.30 -7.22 3.67
C GLU A 52 -8.04 -6.42 3.26
N ILE A 53 -7.98 -5.99 2.00
CA ILE A 53 -6.88 -5.15 1.51
C ILE A 53 -6.90 -3.78 2.21
N PHE A 54 -8.07 -3.17 2.36
CA PHE A 54 -8.20 -1.89 3.03
C PHE A 54 -7.75 -1.99 4.48
N ASP A 55 -8.26 -2.98 5.22
CA ASP A 55 -7.90 -3.21 6.61
C ASP A 55 -6.39 -3.40 6.72
N PHE A 56 -5.77 -4.22 5.87
CA PHE A 56 -4.32 -4.38 5.85
C PHE A 56 -3.57 -3.05 5.66
N LEU A 57 -4.01 -2.21 4.70
CA LEU A 57 -3.38 -0.92 4.42
C LEU A 57 -3.63 0.12 5.51
N ASP A 58 -4.74 0.04 6.23
CA ASP A 58 -5.08 0.94 7.33
C ASP A 58 -4.20 0.69 8.57
N HIS A 59 -3.76 -0.55 8.76
CA HIS A 59 -2.82 -0.91 9.84
C HIS A 59 -1.37 -0.47 9.56
N ILE A 60 -1.05 0.01 8.36
CA ILE A 60 0.28 0.50 8.00
C ILE A 60 0.29 2.02 8.11
N SER A 61 1.13 2.56 8.99
CA SER A 61 1.35 4.00 9.08
C SER A 61 2.37 4.50 8.07
N LEU A 62 2.28 5.78 7.69
CA LEU A 62 3.27 6.46 6.87
C LEU A 62 4.67 6.40 7.52
N ALA A 63 4.76 6.54 8.85
CA ALA A 63 6.02 6.40 9.58
C ALA A 63 6.67 5.03 9.36
N HIS A 64 5.88 3.95 9.47
CA HIS A 64 6.37 2.59 9.25
C HIS A 64 6.85 2.38 7.81
N LEU A 65 6.16 2.95 6.83
CA LEU A 65 6.57 2.85 5.43
C LEU A 65 7.90 3.59 5.15
N VAL A 66 8.06 4.80 5.69
CA VAL A 66 9.30 5.59 5.58
C VAL A 66 10.48 4.84 6.21
N GLU A 67 10.29 4.29 7.41
CA GLU A 67 11.32 3.51 8.09
C GLU A 67 11.79 2.32 7.24
N ARG A 68 10.88 1.52 6.70
CA ARG A 68 11.22 0.40 5.79
C ARG A 68 11.99 0.86 4.55
N GLY A 69 11.61 2.00 3.96
CA GLY A 69 12.34 2.59 2.83
C GLY A 69 13.79 2.92 3.16
N THR A 70 14.05 3.49 4.34
CA THR A 70 15.42 3.80 4.78
C THR A 70 16.25 2.53 5.04
N GLN A 71 15.66 1.49 5.62
CA GLN A 71 16.34 0.20 5.85
C GLN A 71 16.73 -0.48 4.53
N ASN A 72 15.83 -0.47 3.55
CA ASN A 72 16.09 -1.06 2.23
C ASN A 72 17.21 -0.31 1.47
N GLN A 73 17.35 1.01 1.63
CA GLN A 73 18.45 1.77 1.04
C GLN A 73 19.81 1.42 1.68
N ASN A 74 19.84 1.22 3.01
CA ASN A 74 21.05 0.83 3.72
C ASN A 74 21.58 -0.55 3.28
N GLN A 75 20.68 -1.47 2.88
CA GLN A 75 21.07 -2.75 2.31
C GLN A 75 21.74 -2.60 0.94
N HIS A 76 21.25 -1.71 0.07
CA HIS A 76 21.86 -1.50 -1.25
C HIS A 76 23.27 -0.88 -1.16
N LEU A 77 23.48 0.05 -0.22
CA LEU A 77 24.80 0.64 0.08
C LEU A 77 25.81 -0.40 0.59
N SER A 78 25.36 -1.34 1.43
CA SER A 78 26.21 -2.41 1.95
C SER A 78 26.65 -3.41 0.87
N TYR A 79 25.79 -3.70 -0.12
CA TYR A 79 26.11 -4.61 -1.23
C TYR A 79 27.16 -4.03 -2.18
N SER A 80 27.05 -2.72 -2.49
CA SER A 80 27.97 -2.04 -3.41
C SER A 80 29.38 -1.84 -2.83
N GLY A 81 29.52 -1.78 -1.50
CA GLY A 81 30.83 -1.71 -0.82
C GLY A 81 31.60 -3.04 -0.85
N SER A 82 30.90 -4.17 -0.83
CA SER A 82 31.52 -5.52 -0.86
C SER A 82 32.03 -5.97 -2.23
N GLN A 83 31.64 -5.34 -3.35
CA GLN A 83 32.15 -5.71 -4.68
C GLN A 83 33.49 -5.05 -5.03
N MET A 84 33.83 -3.89 -4.46
CA MET A 84 35.09 -3.19 -4.77
C MET A 84 36.32 -3.83 -4.13
N THR A 85 36.17 -4.61 -3.05
CA THR A 85 37.30 -5.25 -2.36
C THR A 85 37.81 -6.52 -3.07
N SER A 86 37.00 -7.14 -3.94
CA SER A 86 37.40 -8.36 -4.67
C SER A 86 38.11 -8.09 -5.99
N SER A 87 37.98 -6.90 -6.59
CA SER A 87 38.65 -6.56 -7.86
C SER A 87 40.08 -6.02 -7.70
N ASN A 88 40.49 -5.59 -6.49
CA ASN A 88 41.83 -5.01 -6.24
C ASN A 88 42.85 -5.98 -5.60
N MET A 89 42.61 -7.29 -5.66
CA MET A 89 43.57 -8.32 -5.23
C MET A 89 44.28 -9.05 -6.40
N ALA A 90 44.13 -8.54 -7.63
CA ALA A 90 44.74 -9.08 -8.84
C ALA A 90 45.47 -7.98 -9.66
N ALA A 91 46.34 -7.22 -8.99
CA ALA A 91 47.33 -6.35 -9.63
C ALA A 91 48.72 -6.67 -9.08
#